data_AF-A0A086AGR8-F1
#
_entry.id   AF-A0A086AGR8-F1
#
_cell.length_a   1.000
_cell.length_b   1.000
_cell.length_c   1.000
_cell.angle_alpha   90.00
_cell.angle_beta   90.00
_cell.angle_gamma   90.00
#
_symmetry.space_group_name_H-M   'P 1'
#
loop_
_entity.id
_entity.type
_entity.pdbx_description
1 polymer ?
#
loop_
_entity_poly.entity_id
_entity_poly.type
_entity_poly.pdbx_seq_one_letter_code
_entity_poly.pdbx_strand_id
1 'polypeptide(L)'
;MKKIFIIFALAFSHFFTVYGQGDKFDRLFEKYQEVEGVTSIKIAKPMFGMLSSLNIDDSQLDQIKPLLSKINGLKILITENPEKANSKEGIQVQTHLSQLNKDVASYLKTLNYSEIMSVNSSGSKIKFLSAEAKDGILDDLLLSIDGGKGENILVMLDGKLSMDDVNKIINSSETKTKTSSVTTTRSSLTAESNSSYINGEARNVGEFSGIQVSTGVNVVFKQESPTSVKVIADADKLQYVITKVENGVLKVYIDNKGTKNLRFRNLSVNISSPRMDNIKASSGSNFNVVNSIRENNLTIDASSGANVHGDFKISNSVDIGISSGSNIRAGITAGTIMVKASSGSNAAIEGKANSGIIDISSGALVKADELKLDSLEAEATSGANLSVNVSSKLKVRASSGGLVKYKGRPEIEANISKTSGGTLKPID
;
A
#
# COMPACT_ATOMS: atom_id res chain seq x y z
N MET A 1 -9.02 -16.43 -71.48
CA MET A 1 -8.87 -16.59 -70.02
C MET A 1 -7.44 -16.69 -69.51
N LYS A 2 -6.46 -17.24 -70.27
CA LYS A 2 -5.05 -17.32 -69.80
C LYS A 2 -4.31 -15.96 -69.68
N LYS A 3 -4.69 -14.94 -70.46
CA LYS A 3 -4.03 -13.61 -70.40
C LYS A 3 -4.49 -12.72 -69.24
N ILE A 4 -5.68 -12.94 -68.68
CA ILE A 4 -6.17 -12.21 -67.48
C ILE A 4 -5.49 -12.72 -66.20
N PHE A 5 -5.21 -14.02 -66.12
CA PHE A 5 -4.52 -14.60 -64.95
C PHE A 5 -3.07 -14.14 -64.80
N ILE A 6 -2.37 -13.89 -65.91
CA ILE A 6 -0.98 -13.40 -65.89
C ILE A 6 -0.92 -11.93 -65.42
N ILE A 7 -1.91 -11.11 -65.76
CA ILE A 7 -2.00 -9.73 -65.30
C ILE A 7 -2.36 -9.67 -63.80
N PHE A 8 -3.22 -10.57 -63.33
CA PHE A 8 -3.55 -10.66 -61.90
C PHE A 8 -2.36 -11.19 -61.06
N ALA A 9 -1.56 -12.12 -61.59
CA ALA A 9 -0.36 -12.62 -60.93
C ALA A 9 0.78 -11.59 -60.86
N LEU A 10 0.96 -10.76 -61.90
CA LEU A 10 1.94 -9.67 -61.93
C LEU A 10 1.52 -8.46 -61.08
N ALA A 11 0.22 -8.21 -60.95
CA ALA A 11 -0.30 -7.19 -60.03
C ALA A 11 -0.12 -7.62 -58.56
N PHE A 12 -0.31 -8.91 -58.24
CA PHE A 12 -0.09 -9.41 -56.88
C PHE A 12 1.39 -9.64 -56.53
N SER A 13 2.29 -9.86 -57.50
CA SER A 13 3.73 -9.97 -57.22
C SER A 13 4.37 -8.65 -56.80
N HIS A 14 3.73 -7.51 -57.05
CA HIS A 14 4.17 -6.19 -56.57
C HIS A 14 3.59 -5.81 -55.18
N PHE A 15 2.65 -6.59 -54.64
CA PHE A 15 2.11 -6.39 -53.29
C PHE A 15 2.81 -7.22 -52.20
N PHE A 16 3.72 -8.13 -52.57
CA PHE A 16 4.45 -8.97 -51.60
C PHE A 16 5.86 -8.49 -51.22
N THR A 17 6.30 -7.32 -51.69
CA THR A 17 7.61 -6.73 -51.31
C THR A 17 7.51 -5.52 -50.38
N VAL A 18 6.39 -5.35 -49.67
CA VAL A 18 6.30 -4.40 -48.55
C VAL A 18 6.03 -5.15 -47.25
N TYR A 19 6.87 -6.14 -46.94
CA TYR A 19 7.23 -6.34 -45.54
C TYR A 19 8.19 -5.21 -45.20
N GLY A 20 7.61 -4.08 -44.78
CA GLY A 20 8.37 -2.97 -44.24
C GLY A 20 9.37 -3.50 -43.21
N GLN A 21 10.53 -2.85 -43.13
CA GLN A 21 11.42 -2.98 -41.98
C GLN A 21 10.61 -2.62 -40.72
N GLY A 22 9.88 -3.59 -40.17
CA GLY A 22 9.31 -3.49 -38.85
C GLY A 22 10.47 -3.20 -37.91
N ASP A 23 10.29 -2.18 -37.09
CA ASP A 23 11.32 -1.68 -36.19
C ASP A 23 11.94 -2.84 -35.41
N LYS A 24 13.25 -2.77 -35.12
CA LYS A 24 13.97 -3.86 -34.46
C LYS A 24 13.31 -4.26 -33.13
N PHE A 25 12.62 -3.30 -32.48
CA PHE A 25 11.81 -3.54 -31.29
C PHE A 25 10.64 -4.48 -31.54
N ASP A 26 9.95 -4.34 -32.66
CA ASP A 26 8.73 -5.10 -32.96
C ASP A 26 9.03 -6.58 -33.12
N ARG A 27 10.18 -6.90 -33.71
CA ARG A 27 10.66 -8.28 -33.80
C ARG A 27 11.00 -8.86 -32.43
N LEU A 28 11.61 -8.05 -31.56
CA LEU A 28 11.92 -8.45 -30.18
C LEU A 28 10.63 -8.68 -29.40
N PHE A 29 9.68 -7.76 -29.49
CA PHE A 29 8.37 -7.87 -28.87
C PHE A 29 7.63 -9.11 -29.35
N GLU A 30 7.53 -9.31 -30.66
CA GLU A 30 6.82 -10.45 -31.24
C GLU A 30 7.43 -11.80 -30.84
N LYS A 31 8.76 -11.87 -30.75
CA LYS A 31 9.49 -13.08 -30.35
C LYS A 31 9.21 -13.49 -28.91
N TYR A 32 8.97 -12.52 -28.02
CA TYR A 32 8.90 -12.77 -26.58
C TYR A 32 7.52 -12.51 -25.95
N GLN A 33 6.56 -11.95 -26.70
CA GLN A 33 5.23 -11.63 -26.16
C GLN A 33 4.44 -12.84 -25.66
N GLU A 34 4.75 -14.06 -26.14
CA GLU A 34 4.07 -15.30 -25.76
C GLU A 34 4.97 -16.26 -24.94
N VAL A 35 6.13 -15.78 -24.49
CA VAL A 35 7.08 -16.61 -23.73
C VAL A 35 6.69 -16.66 -22.26
N GLU A 36 6.69 -17.86 -21.69
CA GLU A 36 6.41 -18.07 -20.27
C GLU A 36 7.40 -17.30 -19.37
N GLY A 37 6.87 -16.58 -18.36
CA GLY A 37 7.65 -15.68 -17.51
C GLY A 37 7.84 -14.27 -18.06
N VAL A 38 7.26 -13.96 -19.24
CA VAL A 38 7.23 -12.63 -19.84
C VAL A 38 5.80 -12.08 -19.82
N THR A 39 5.62 -10.93 -19.20
CA THR A 39 4.38 -10.16 -19.29
C THR A 39 4.51 -9.16 -20.42
N SER A 40 3.61 -9.24 -21.40
CA SER A 40 3.61 -8.38 -22.59
C SER A 40 2.31 -7.57 -22.68
N ILE A 41 2.43 -6.26 -22.91
CA ILE A 41 1.28 -5.35 -23.07
C ILE A 41 1.49 -4.56 -24.35
N LYS A 42 0.46 -4.54 -25.21
CA LYS A 42 0.45 -3.76 -26.45
C LYS A 42 -0.81 -2.91 -26.52
N ILE A 43 -0.65 -1.60 -26.50
CA ILE A 43 -1.71 -0.62 -26.69
C ILE A 43 -1.50 0.04 -28.04
N ALA A 44 -2.49 -0.06 -28.91
CA ALA A 44 -2.44 0.52 -30.25
C ALA A 44 -3.12 1.90 -30.30
N LYS A 45 -2.79 2.68 -31.34
CA LYS A 45 -3.32 4.03 -31.61
C LYS A 45 -4.83 4.22 -31.38
N PRO A 46 -5.73 3.31 -31.81
CA PRO A 46 -7.17 3.52 -31.61
C PRO A 46 -7.58 3.63 -30.13
N MET A 47 -6.86 2.96 -29.23
CA MET A 47 -7.11 3.05 -27.79
C MET A 47 -6.72 4.43 -27.25
N PHE A 48 -5.58 4.99 -27.68
CA PHE A 48 -5.17 6.35 -27.32
C PHE A 48 -6.15 7.40 -27.86
N GLY A 49 -6.64 7.21 -29.08
CA GLY A 49 -7.69 8.03 -29.66
C GLY A 49 -8.98 8.00 -28.82
N MET A 50 -9.42 6.82 -28.39
CA MET A 50 -10.58 6.68 -27.50
C MET A 50 -10.34 7.40 -26.17
N LEU A 51 -9.20 7.18 -25.51
CA LEU A 51 -8.84 7.85 -24.25
C LEU A 51 -8.80 9.38 -24.41
N SER A 52 -8.31 9.90 -25.54
CA SER A 52 -8.30 11.34 -25.82
C SER A 52 -9.70 11.93 -26.03
N SER A 53 -10.69 11.10 -26.37
CA SER A 53 -12.08 11.51 -26.60
C SER A 53 -12.98 11.39 -25.37
N LEU A 54 -12.50 10.76 -24.29
CA LEU A 54 -13.23 10.71 -23.03
C LEU A 54 -13.21 12.09 -22.35
N ASN A 55 -14.40 12.62 -22.05
CA ASN A 55 -14.56 13.78 -21.19
C ASN A 55 -14.67 13.27 -19.75
N ILE A 56 -13.54 13.30 -19.04
CA ILE A 56 -13.47 13.00 -17.62
C ILE A 56 -13.12 14.33 -16.94
N ASP A 57 -13.94 14.76 -15.99
CA ASP A 57 -13.70 15.96 -15.17
C ASP A 57 -12.54 15.70 -14.20
N ASP A 58 -11.32 15.66 -14.74
CA ASP A 58 -10.09 15.52 -13.97
C ASP A 58 -9.04 16.51 -14.49
N SER A 59 -8.72 17.49 -13.64
CA SER A 59 -7.69 18.51 -13.89
C SER A 59 -6.30 17.96 -14.20
N GLN A 60 -6.02 16.69 -13.87
CA GLN A 60 -4.78 16.01 -14.23
C GLN A 60 -4.86 15.39 -15.63
N LEU A 61 -6.02 14.84 -16.01
CA LEU A 61 -6.21 14.23 -17.34
C LEU A 61 -6.14 15.30 -18.44
N ASP A 62 -6.64 16.51 -18.17
CA ASP A 62 -6.54 17.65 -19.09
C ASP A 62 -5.10 18.00 -19.47
N GLN A 63 -4.13 17.73 -18.58
CA GLN A 63 -2.71 18.02 -18.83
C GLN A 63 -2.06 16.98 -19.74
N ILE A 64 -2.52 15.72 -19.69
CA ILE A 64 -1.97 14.61 -20.48
C ILE A 64 -2.79 14.30 -21.74
N LYS A 65 -4.02 14.79 -21.85
CA LYS A 65 -4.88 14.67 -23.04
C LYS A 65 -4.21 15.15 -24.34
N PRO A 66 -3.44 16.26 -24.36
CA PRO A 66 -2.67 16.68 -25.54
C PRO A 66 -1.50 15.75 -25.91
N LEU A 67 -1.08 14.89 -24.98
CA LEU A 67 -0.01 13.90 -25.19
C LEU A 67 -0.56 12.60 -25.76
N LEU A 68 -1.76 12.20 -25.34
CA LEU A 68 -2.42 10.97 -25.81
C LEU A 68 -2.63 10.98 -27.33
N SER A 69 -2.86 12.15 -27.94
CA SER A 69 -3.00 12.27 -29.39
C SER A 69 -1.69 12.14 -30.17
N LYS A 70 -0.54 12.28 -29.49
CA LYS A 70 0.81 12.18 -30.07
C LYS A 70 1.41 10.77 -29.98
N ILE A 71 0.75 9.88 -29.23
CA ILE A 71 1.16 8.49 -29.03
C ILE A 71 0.46 7.61 -30.07
N ASN A 72 1.26 6.91 -30.88
CA ASN A 72 0.76 5.91 -31.82
C ASN A 72 0.66 4.52 -31.18
N GLY A 73 1.46 4.25 -30.14
CA GLY A 73 1.42 2.97 -29.46
C GLY A 73 2.26 2.91 -28.20
N LEU A 74 1.93 1.96 -27.34
CA LEU A 74 2.72 1.60 -26.16
C LEU A 74 2.94 0.10 -26.16
N LYS A 75 4.19 -0.33 -26.01
CA LYS A 75 4.56 -1.72 -25.87
C LYS A 75 5.38 -1.89 -24.60
N ILE A 76 5.01 -2.84 -23.76
CA ILE A 76 5.68 -3.13 -22.50
C ILE A 76 6.05 -4.61 -22.47
N LEU A 77 7.30 -4.92 -22.15
CA LEU A 77 7.78 -6.25 -21.78
C LEU A 77 8.29 -6.19 -20.35
N ILE A 78 7.76 -7.04 -19.48
CA ILE A 78 8.21 -7.21 -18.10
C ILE A 78 8.63 -8.66 -17.94
N THR A 79 9.74 -8.87 -17.27
CA THR A 79 10.29 -10.19 -16.97
C THR A 79 10.56 -10.31 -15.50
N GLU A 80 10.17 -11.44 -14.93
CA GLU A 80 10.28 -11.71 -13.50
C GLU A 80 10.92 -13.09 -13.30
N ASN A 81 11.60 -13.27 -12.17
CA ASN A 81 12.18 -14.57 -11.84
C ASN A 81 11.09 -15.60 -11.51
N PRO A 82 11.25 -16.86 -11.92
CA PRO A 82 10.31 -17.92 -11.57
C PRO A 82 10.36 -18.22 -10.06
N GLU A 83 9.19 -18.31 -9.42
CA GLU A 83 9.04 -18.59 -7.98
C GLU A 83 9.70 -19.91 -7.54
N LYS A 84 9.85 -20.87 -8.46
CA LYS A 84 10.46 -22.20 -8.23
C LYS A 84 11.69 -22.42 -9.12
N ALA A 85 12.71 -21.60 -8.96
CA ALA A 85 13.94 -21.65 -9.77
C ALA A 85 14.65 -23.03 -9.82
N ASN A 86 14.40 -23.93 -8.84
CA ASN A 86 15.03 -25.25 -8.78
C ASN A 86 14.21 -26.38 -9.45
N SER A 87 13.01 -26.11 -9.99
CA SER A 87 12.24 -27.12 -10.73
C SER A 87 12.70 -27.22 -12.20
N LYS A 88 12.38 -28.31 -12.88
CA LYS A 88 12.70 -28.47 -14.31
C LYS A 88 12.03 -27.37 -15.15
N GLU A 89 10.81 -26.96 -14.81
CA GLU A 89 10.14 -25.83 -15.46
C GLU A 89 10.83 -24.50 -15.14
N GLY A 90 11.20 -24.27 -13.87
CA GLY A 90 11.91 -23.04 -13.45
C GLY A 90 13.26 -22.84 -14.14
N ILE A 91 14.01 -23.93 -14.39
CA ILE A 91 15.28 -23.89 -15.13
C ILE A 91 15.06 -23.54 -16.61
N GLN A 92 13.99 -24.04 -17.24
CA GLN A 92 13.65 -23.71 -18.62
C GLN A 92 13.25 -22.23 -18.77
N VAL A 93 12.37 -21.75 -17.88
CA VAL A 93 11.98 -20.33 -17.82
C VAL A 93 13.21 -19.44 -17.62
N GLN A 94 14.10 -19.79 -16.69
CA GLN A 94 15.32 -19.02 -16.44
C GLN A 94 16.28 -18.99 -17.66
N THR A 95 16.30 -20.05 -18.47
CA THR A 95 17.09 -20.10 -19.72
C THR A 95 16.50 -19.15 -20.77
N HIS A 96 15.18 -19.13 -20.94
CA HIS A 96 14.51 -18.20 -21.86
C HIS A 96 14.67 -16.74 -21.44
N LEU A 97 14.53 -16.45 -20.14
CA LEU A 97 14.73 -15.11 -19.58
C LEU A 97 16.18 -14.63 -19.74
N SER A 98 17.15 -15.52 -19.52
CA SER A 98 18.56 -15.21 -19.76
C SER A 98 18.86 -14.91 -21.23
N GLN A 99 18.19 -15.60 -22.16
CA GLN A 99 18.33 -15.33 -23.58
C GLN A 99 17.67 -14.00 -23.97
N LEU A 100 16.47 -13.72 -23.46
CA LEU A 100 15.81 -12.44 -23.66
C LEU A 100 16.68 -11.28 -23.18
N ASN A 101 17.31 -11.39 -22.01
CA ASN A 101 18.18 -10.34 -21.48
C ASN A 101 19.39 -10.07 -22.38
N LYS A 102 19.97 -11.12 -22.99
CA LYS A 102 21.03 -10.99 -23.99
C LYS A 102 20.51 -10.32 -25.26
N ASP A 103 19.32 -10.71 -25.73
CA ASP A 103 18.70 -10.16 -26.94
C ASP A 103 18.31 -8.68 -26.73
N VAL A 104 17.79 -8.30 -25.56
CA VAL A 104 17.51 -6.91 -25.16
C VAL A 104 18.82 -6.11 -25.11
N ALA A 105 19.86 -6.61 -24.45
CA ALA A 105 21.14 -5.91 -24.39
C ALA A 105 21.77 -5.74 -25.79
N SER A 106 21.65 -6.75 -26.66
CA SER A 106 22.09 -6.68 -28.06
C SER A 106 21.26 -5.70 -28.88
N TYR A 107 19.93 -5.72 -28.69
CA TYR A 107 19.01 -4.78 -29.30
C TYR A 107 19.42 -3.34 -28.93
N LEU A 108 19.52 -3.02 -27.65
CA LEU A 108 19.91 -1.68 -27.15
C LEU A 108 21.29 -1.22 -27.69
N LYS A 109 22.24 -2.13 -27.89
CA LYS A 109 23.57 -1.81 -28.47
C LYS A 109 23.54 -1.57 -29.99
N THR A 110 22.60 -2.17 -30.70
CA THR A 110 22.49 -2.10 -32.17
C THR A 110 21.45 -1.11 -32.66
N LEU A 111 20.77 -0.45 -31.73
CA LEU A 111 19.93 0.71 -31.97
C LEU A 111 20.80 1.94 -32.21
N ASN A 112 20.43 2.76 -33.19
CA ASN A 112 20.98 4.10 -33.38
C ASN A 112 20.31 5.11 -32.43
N TYR A 113 19.98 4.70 -31.21
CA TYR A 113 19.24 5.54 -30.26
C TYR A 113 20.24 6.36 -29.44
N SER A 114 19.90 7.62 -29.19
CA SER A 114 20.66 8.47 -28.28
C SER A 114 20.23 8.22 -26.84
N GLU A 115 21.18 7.94 -25.95
CA GLU A 115 20.92 7.84 -24.51
C GLU A 115 20.71 9.26 -23.95
N ILE A 116 19.49 9.55 -23.54
CA ILE A 116 19.10 10.87 -23.01
C ILE A 116 19.42 10.95 -21.52
N MET A 117 19.17 9.85 -20.81
CA MET A 117 19.36 9.76 -19.37
C MET A 117 19.68 8.32 -18.98
N SER A 118 20.63 8.14 -18.08
CA SER A 118 20.80 6.88 -17.37
C SER A 118 20.98 7.10 -15.88
N VAL A 119 20.41 6.19 -15.11
CA VAL A 119 20.47 6.18 -13.65
C VAL A 119 20.89 4.78 -13.21
N ASN A 120 21.87 4.70 -12.33
CA ASN A 120 22.33 3.45 -11.73
C ASN A 120 22.19 3.55 -10.22
N SER A 121 21.39 2.69 -9.61
CA SER A 121 21.14 2.69 -8.17
C SER A 121 20.88 1.29 -7.65
N SER A 122 21.61 0.90 -6.60
CA SER A 122 21.36 -0.34 -5.84
C SER A 122 21.33 -1.63 -6.68
N GLY A 123 22.09 -1.68 -7.78
CA GLY A 123 22.14 -2.82 -8.67
C GLY A 123 21.16 -2.79 -9.84
N SER A 124 20.27 -1.79 -9.89
CA SER A 124 19.36 -1.56 -11.01
C SER A 124 19.88 -0.45 -11.94
N LYS A 125 19.78 -0.66 -13.26
CA LYS A 125 20.16 0.31 -14.29
C LYS A 125 18.93 0.75 -15.07
N ILE A 126 18.64 2.04 -15.03
CA ILE A 126 17.55 2.68 -15.77
C ILE A 126 18.17 3.48 -16.92
N LYS A 127 17.60 3.36 -18.12
CA LYS A 127 18.00 4.09 -19.32
C LYS A 127 16.79 4.65 -20.06
N PHE A 128 16.89 5.90 -20.48
CA PHE A 128 15.97 6.55 -21.41
C PHE A 128 16.70 6.80 -22.73
N LEU A 129 16.11 6.31 -23.81
CA LEU A 129 16.70 6.28 -25.15
C LEU A 129 15.67 6.82 -26.15
N SER A 130 16.13 7.49 -27.21
CA SER A 130 15.27 7.99 -28.30
C SER A 130 15.89 7.70 -29.66
N ALA A 131 15.08 7.37 -30.67
CA ALA A 131 15.54 7.01 -32.01
C ALA A 131 16.23 8.19 -32.70
N GLU A 132 15.64 9.38 -32.58
CA GLU A 132 16.23 10.64 -33.00
C GLU A 132 15.93 11.72 -31.95
N ALA A 133 16.85 12.67 -31.78
CA ALA A 133 16.66 13.87 -31.00
C ALA A 133 17.04 15.07 -31.88
N LYS A 134 16.11 15.53 -32.71
CA LYS A 134 16.33 16.64 -33.64
C LYS A 134 15.39 17.78 -33.30
N ASP A 135 15.94 18.99 -33.16
CA ASP A 135 15.18 20.21 -32.86
C ASP A 135 14.26 20.11 -31.61
N GLY A 136 14.67 19.33 -30.60
CA GLY A 136 13.92 19.15 -29.36
C GLY A 136 12.71 18.20 -29.44
N ILE A 137 12.57 17.48 -30.55
CA ILE A 137 11.58 16.41 -30.74
C ILE A 137 12.29 15.05 -30.64
N LEU A 138 11.70 14.18 -29.85
CA LEU A 138 12.09 12.79 -29.63
C LEU A 138 11.15 11.90 -30.42
N ASP A 139 11.72 11.15 -31.37
CA ASP A 139 11.04 10.07 -32.06
C ASP A 139 11.26 8.77 -31.27
N ASP A 140 10.16 8.16 -30.83
CA ASP A 140 10.09 6.88 -30.11
C ASP A 140 10.92 6.82 -28.83
N LEU A 141 10.23 6.90 -27.69
CA LEU A 141 10.87 6.85 -26.38
C LEU A 141 10.96 5.41 -25.88
N LEU A 142 12.18 4.96 -25.60
CA LEU A 142 12.47 3.66 -25.03
C LEU A 142 12.99 3.81 -23.60
N LEU A 143 12.27 3.24 -22.65
CA LEU A 143 12.68 3.09 -21.26
C LEU A 143 13.12 1.63 -21.02
N SER A 144 14.33 1.45 -20.54
CA SER A 144 14.89 0.16 -20.14
C SER A 144 15.28 0.19 -18.67
N ILE A 145 14.76 -0.75 -17.89
CA ILE A 145 15.11 -0.96 -16.48
C ILE A 145 15.64 -2.39 -16.35
N ASP A 146 16.91 -2.53 -16.04
CA ASP A 146 17.55 -3.79 -15.65
C ASP A 146 17.60 -3.82 -14.12
N GLY A 147 16.76 -4.66 -13.49
CA GLY A 147 16.68 -4.84 -12.04
C GLY A 147 17.75 -5.76 -11.47
N GLY A 148 18.53 -6.42 -12.33
CA GLY A 148 19.47 -7.47 -11.95
C GLY A 148 18.78 -8.81 -11.68
N LYS A 149 19.58 -9.88 -11.71
CA LYS A 149 19.14 -11.26 -11.44
C LYS A 149 18.00 -11.80 -12.33
N GLY A 150 17.72 -11.20 -13.48
CA GLY A 150 16.70 -11.68 -14.42
C GLY A 150 15.46 -10.80 -14.53
N GLU A 151 15.30 -9.82 -13.64
CA GLU A 151 14.20 -8.86 -13.67
C GLU A 151 14.50 -7.72 -14.62
N ASN A 152 13.71 -7.56 -15.68
CA ASN A 152 13.86 -6.48 -16.65
C ASN A 152 12.49 -5.92 -17.05
N ILE A 153 12.42 -4.60 -17.18
CA ILE A 153 11.26 -3.88 -17.73
C ILE A 153 11.73 -3.10 -18.95
N LEU A 154 11.02 -3.27 -20.06
CA LEU A 154 11.26 -2.57 -21.31
C LEU A 154 9.96 -1.95 -21.78
N VAL A 155 9.93 -0.62 -21.90
CA VAL A 155 8.76 0.15 -22.32
C VAL A 155 9.12 0.96 -23.55
N MET A 156 8.43 0.72 -24.66
CA MET A 156 8.52 1.49 -25.89
C MET A 156 7.25 2.30 -26.08
N LEU A 157 7.42 3.61 -26.21
CA LEU A 157 6.38 4.56 -26.53
C LEU A 157 6.59 5.06 -27.95
N ASP A 158 5.78 4.56 -28.88
CA ASP A 158 5.78 4.96 -30.30
C ASP A 158 5.04 6.28 -30.42
N GLY A 159 5.74 7.31 -30.89
CA GLY A 159 5.20 8.65 -31.01
C GLY A 159 6.29 9.73 -31.14
N LYS A 160 5.83 10.93 -31.49
CA LYS A 160 6.68 12.12 -31.57
C LYS A 160 6.42 13.00 -30.35
N LEU A 161 7.39 13.08 -29.45
CA LEU A 161 7.26 13.80 -28.19
C LEU A 161 8.27 14.93 -28.14
N SER A 162 7.83 16.15 -27.82
CA SER A 162 8.79 17.21 -27.53
C SER A 162 9.41 17.01 -26.15
N MET A 163 10.54 17.66 -25.88
CA MET A 163 11.11 17.68 -24.54
C MET A 163 10.14 18.29 -23.50
N ASP A 164 9.27 19.22 -23.91
CA ASP A 164 8.20 19.77 -23.07
C ASP A 164 7.12 18.72 -22.78
N ASP A 165 6.79 17.87 -23.74
CA ASP A 165 5.85 16.76 -23.55
C ASP A 165 6.41 15.75 -22.55
N VAL A 166 7.71 15.41 -22.65
CA VAL A 166 8.39 14.56 -21.66
C VAL A 166 8.43 15.21 -20.29
N ASN A 167 8.73 16.51 -20.22
CA ASN A 167 8.66 17.26 -18.96
C ASN A 167 7.26 17.27 -18.37
N LYS A 168 6.19 17.29 -19.17
CA LYS A 168 4.82 17.15 -18.65
C LYS A 168 4.54 15.75 -18.15
N ILE A 169 5.08 14.70 -18.77
CA ILE A 169 4.97 13.32 -18.25
C ILE A 169 5.66 13.22 -16.89
N ILE A 170 6.88 13.76 -16.77
CA ILE A 170 7.66 13.77 -15.53
C ILE A 170 7.01 14.66 -14.47
N ASN A 171 6.58 15.88 -14.83
CA ASN A 171 6.03 16.86 -13.87
C ASN A 171 4.53 16.69 -13.60
N SER A 172 3.78 15.93 -14.39
CA SER A 172 2.42 15.53 -14.01
C SER A 172 2.42 14.63 -12.76
N SER A 173 3.57 14.08 -12.39
CA SER A 173 3.82 13.43 -11.09
C SER A 173 4.48 14.33 -10.04
N GLU A 174 4.96 15.52 -10.40
CA GLU A 174 5.57 16.50 -9.47
C GLU A 174 5.00 17.92 -9.68
N THR A 175 4.06 18.35 -8.82
CA THR A 175 4.27 19.54 -7.96
C THR A 175 3.02 19.91 -7.13
N LYS A 176 3.17 19.76 -5.81
CA LYS A 176 3.28 20.91 -4.90
C LYS A 176 4.17 20.54 -3.71
N THR A 177 5.47 20.80 -3.81
CA THR A 177 6.30 21.44 -2.76
C THR A 177 7.73 21.67 -3.26
N LYS A 178 8.21 22.91 -3.15
CA LYS A 178 9.62 23.27 -3.33
C LYS A 178 10.42 22.81 -2.11
N THR A 179 11.31 21.83 -2.23
CA THR A 179 12.72 21.87 -1.78
C THR A 179 13.42 20.56 -2.11
N SER A 180 14.68 20.68 -2.53
CA SER A 180 15.53 19.65 -3.10
C SER A 180 15.75 18.43 -2.21
N SER A 181 15.43 17.23 -2.70
CA SER A 181 16.17 16.00 -2.40
C SER A 181 15.82 14.89 -3.39
N VAL A 182 16.85 14.26 -3.93
CA VAL A 182 16.84 13.19 -4.92
C VAL A 182 15.99 12.02 -4.40
N THR A 183 14.89 11.69 -5.08
CA THR A 183 14.01 10.57 -4.71
C THR A 183 13.95 9.53 -5.82
N THR A 184 14.34 8.33 -5.45
CA THR A 184 14.36 7.06 -6.18
C THR A 184 12.98 6.67 -6.71
N THR A 185 12.81 6.61 -8.03
CA THR A 185 11.61 6.10 -8.69
C THR A 185 11.57 4.56 -8.63
N ARG A 186 10.80 4.03 -7.67
CA ARG A 186 10.29 2.65 -7.72
C ARG A 186 8.98 2.67 -8.52
N SER A 187 9.07 2.37 -9.82
CA SER A 187 7.90 2.20 -10.68
C SER A 187 7.19 0.87 -10.36
N SER A 188 5.99 0.97 -9.78
CA SER A 188 5.03 -0.13 -9.70
C SER A 188 4.34 -0.31 -11.05
N LEU A 189 4.85 -1.21 -11.88
CA LEU A 189 4.18 -1.71 -13.09
C LEU A 189 4.34 -3.24 -13.12
N THR A 190 3.55 -3.93 -12.30
CA THR A 190 3.25 -5.36 -12.49
C THR A 190 1.81 -5.42 -12.98
N ALA A 191 1.63 -5.72 -14.27
CA ALA A 191 0.32 -6.02 -14.82
C ALA A 191 -0.04 -7.47 -14.46
N GLU A 192 -1.01 -7.63 -13.57
CA GLU A 192 -1.65 -8.90 -13.28
C GLU A 192 -2.70 -9.21 -14.35
N SER A 193 -2.50 -10.29 -15.10
CA SER A 193 -3.57 -11.01 -15.78
C SER A 193 -3.56 -12.48 -15.32
N ASN A 194 -4.21 -12.73 -14.18
CA ASN A 194 -5.16 -13.84 -13.97
C ASN A 194 -5.52 -13.99 -12.48
N SER A 195 -6.46 -13.20 -11.99
CA SER A 195 -7.75 -13.69 -11.52
C SER A 195 -8.63 -12.48 -11.17
N SER A 196 -9.89 -12.50 -11.58
CA SER A 196 -10.85 -11.39 -11.45
C SER A 196 -11.36 -11.17 -10.03
N TYR A 197 -10.56 -11.52 -9.02
CA TYR A 197 -10.75 -11.19 -7.63
C TYR A 197 -9.39 -10.78 -7.08
N ILE A 198 -9.31 -9.65 -6.36
CA ILE A 198 -8.10 -9.09 -5.70
C ILE A 198 -7.23 -8.11 -6.53
N ASN A 199 -7.81 -7.38 -7.51
CA ASN A 199 -7.19 -6.14 -8.00
C ASN A 199 -7.44 -4.99 -7.00
N GLY A 200 -6.38 -4.45 -6.39
CA GLY A 200 -6.45 -3.30 -5.49
C GLY A 200 -6.06 -1.98 -6.18
N GLU A 201 -6.76 -0.89 -5.87
CA GLU A 201 -6.52 0.45 -6.39
C GLU A 201 -5.55 1.23 -5.50
N ALA A 202 -4.45 1.72 -6.07
CA ALA A 202 -3.55 2.64 -5.38
C ALA A 202 -4.22 4.01 -5.22
N ARG A 203 -4.12 4.60 -4.03
CA ARG A 203 -4.67 5.92 -3.71
C ARG A 203 -3.53 6.90 -3.51
N ASN A 204 -3.55 8.00 -4.27
CA ASN A 204 -2.65 9.12 -4.03
C ASN A 204 -3.20 9.95 -2.87
N VAL A 205 -2.47 9.95 -1.75
CA VAL A 205 -2.82 10.71 -0.56
C VAL A 205 -1.59 11.48 -0.07
N GLY A 206 -1.82 12.61 0.61
CA GLY A 206 -0.73 13.35 1.25
C GLY A 206 -0.09 12.57 2.40
N GLU A 207 0.94 13.14 3.00
CA GLU A 207 1.56 12.57 4.20
C GLU A 207 0.61 12.63 5.41
N PHE A 208 0.69 11.61 6.26
CA PHE A 208 -0.09 11.53 7.50
C PHE A 208 0.72 10.81 8.57
N SER A 209 0.47 11.19 9.82
CA SER A 209 0.99 10.50 11.01
C SER A 209 -0.13 9.83 11.82
N GLY A 210 -1.40 10.06 11.47
CA GLY A 210 -2.53 9.36 12.08
C GLY A 210 -3.44 8.69 11.07
N ILE A 211 -4.17 7.66 11.52
CA ILE A 211 -5.23 7.00 10.73
C ILE A 211 -6.52 6.97 11.54
N GLN A 212 -7.61 7.35 10.88
CA GLN A 212 -8.97 7.16 11.37
C GLN A 212 -9.72 6.22 10.42
N VAL A 213 -10.09 5.03 10.92
CA VAL A 213 -10.81 4.01 10.16
C VAL A 213 -12.21 3.80 10.74
N SER A 214 -13.24 3.77 9.89
CA SER A 214 -14.62 3.53 10.33
C SER A 214 -15.41 2.63 9.38
N THR A 215 -16.70 2.44 9.67
CA THR A 215 -17.70 1.79 8.79
C THR A 215 -17.30 0.41 8.28
N GLY A 216 -16.77 -0.44 9.16
CA GLY A 216 -16.48 -1.85 8.82
C GLY A 216 -15.29 -2.06 7.87
N VAL A 217 -14.48 -1.03 7.62
CA VAL A 217 -13.26 -1.17 6.82
C VAL A 217 -12.20 -1.98 7.59
N ASN A 218 -11.54 -2.91 6.92
CA ASN A 218 -10.34 -3.58 7.42
C ASN A 218 -9.09 -2.84 6.95
N VAL A 219 -8.28 -2.34 7.87
CA VAL A 219 -6.98 -1.71 7.59
C VAL A 219 -5.87 -2.65 8.00
N VAL A 220 -4.87 -2.78 7.12
CA VAL A 220 -3.60 -3.46 7.38
C VAL A 220 -2.50 -2.40 7.28
N PHE A 221 -1.93 -2.03 8.42
CA PHE A 221 -0.91 -1.00 8.52
C PHE A 221 0.49 -1.58 8.71
N LYS A 222 1.46 -1.01 8.00
CA LYS A 222 2.88 -1.30 8.16
C LYS A 222 3.66 -0.01 8.28
N GLN A 223 4.41 0.16 9.37
CA GLN A 223 5.29 1.31 9.52
C GLN A 223 6.51 1.14 8.62
N GLU A 224 6.52 1.82 7.47
CA GLU A 224 7.61 1.80 6.50
C GLU A 224 7.56 3.01 5.57
N SER A 225 8.68 3.27 4.89
CA SER A 225 8.77 4.27 3.82
C SER A 225 8.82 3.56 2.46
N PRO A 226 8.14 4.08 1.42
CA PRO A 226 7.38 5.33 1.39
C PRO A 226 5.94 5.20 1.91
N THR A 227 5.28 6.35 2.11
CA THR A 227 3.83 6.39 2.34
C THR A 227 3.09 5.80 1.14
N SER A 228 2.18 4.85 1.39
CA SER A 228 1.39 4.20 0.34
C SER A 228 0.03 3.81 0.88
N VAL A 229 -1.00 3.91 0.04
CA VAL A 229 -2.34 3.45 0.34
C VAL A 229 -2.85 2.63 -0.85
N LYS A 230 -3.24 1.38 -0.62
CA LYS A 230 -3.83 0.48 -1.61
C LYS A 230 -5.15 -0.07 -1.10
N VAL A 231 -6.24 0.22 -1.81
CA VAL A 231 -7.59 -0.24 -1.49
C VAL A 231 -7.90 -1.49 -2.28
N ILE A 232 -8.13 -2.61 -1.61
CA ILE A 232 -8.55 -3.88 -2.19
C ILE A 232 -10.04 -4.06 -1.89
N ALA A 233 -10.86 -3.92 -2.92
CA ALA A 233 -12.30 -4.11 -2.82
C ALA A 233 -12.88 -4.67 -4.13
N ASP A 234 -14.19 -4.93 -4.17
CA ASP A 234 -14.87 -5.25 -5.43
C ASP A 234 -14.75 -4.05 -6.40
N ALA A 235 -14.39 -4.30 -7.67
CA ALA A 235 -14.04 -3.26 -8.64
C ALA A 235 -15.15 -2.21 -8.84
N ASP A 236 -16.41 -2.63 -8.82
CA ASP A 236 -17.60 -1.77 -8.93
C ASP A 236 -17.85 -0.90 -7.68
N LYS A 237 -17.22 -1.26 -6.54
CA LYS A 237 -17.45 -0.63 -5.24
C LYS A 237 -16.26 0.16 -4.71
N LEU A 238 -15.13 0.15 -5.41
CA LEU A 238 -13.94 0.92 -5.04
C LEU A 238 -14.25 2.40 -4.79
N GLN A 239 -15.14 2.99 -5.60
CA GLN A 239 -15.58 4.39 -5.52
C GLN A 239 -16.33 4.78 -4.24
N TYR A 240 -16.77 3.81 -3.44
CA TYR A 240 -17.44 4.04 -2.15
C TYR A 240 -16.44 4.03 -0.98
N VAL A 241 -15.20 3.57 -1.20
CA VAL A 241 -14.16 3.60 -0.18
C VAL A 241 -13.42 4.92 -0.27
N ILE A 242 -13.64 5.79 0.71
CA ILE A 242 -13.04 7.12 0.78
C ILE A 242 -11.71 7.04 1.54
N THR A 243 -10.66 7.57 0.92
CA THR A 243 -9.34 7.75 1.52
C THR A 243 -8.94 9.21 1.37
N LYS A 244 -8.92 9.98 2.45
CA LYS A 244 -8.55 11.40 2.42
C LYS A 244 -7.74 11.80 3.64
N VAL A 245 -6.75 12.66 3.46
CA VAL A 245 -5.96 13.20 4.57
C VAL A 245 -6.54 14.55 4.97
N GLU A 246 -6.89 14.69 6.25
CA GLU A 246 -7.34 15.94 6.85
C GLU A 246 -6.54 16.18 8.14
N ASN A 247 -5.87 17.32 8.24
CA ASN A 247 -5.05 17.69 9.41
C ASN A 247 -4.00 16.64 9.81
N GLY A 248 -3.33 16.02 8.84
CA GLY A 248 -2.32 14.98 9.08
C GLY A 248 -2.90 13.62 9.47
N VAL A 249 -4.22 13.44 9.41
CA VAL A 249 -4.91 12.17 9.68
C VAL A 249 -5.53 11.63 8.41
N LEU A 250 -5.14 10.42 8.01
CA LEU A 250 -5.79 9.68 6.92
C LEU A 250 -7.12 9.10 7.40
N LYS A 251 -8.22 9.61 6.85
CA LYS A 251 -9.57 9.09 7.06
C LYS A 251 -9.89 8.03 6.02
N VAL A 252 -10.26 6.84 6.49
CA VAL A 252 -10.63 5.68 5.68
C VAL A 252 -12.01 5.19 6.10
N TYR A 253 -13.00 5.33 5.23
CA TYR A 253 -14.38 4.96 5.53
C TYR A 253 -15.18 4.65 4.27
N ILE A 254 -16.34 4.04 4.43
CA ILE A 254 -17.30 3.77 3.36
C ILE A 254 -18.31 4.90 3.32
N ASP A 255 -18.44 5.54 2.17
CA ASP A 255 -19.54 6.45 1.84
C ASP A 255 -20.50 5.73 0.89
N ASN A 256 -21.75 5.52 1.31
CA ASN A 256 -22.73 4.81 0.48
C ASN A 256 -23.26 5.66 -0.68
N LYS A 257 -23.01 6.98 -0.70
CA LYS A 257 -23.54 7.93 -1.70
C LYS A 257 -25.04 7.75 -1.98
N GLY A 258 -25.83 7.41 -0.96
CA GLY A 258 -27.27 7.16 -1.07
C GLY A 258 -27.68 5.75 -1.51
N THR A 259 -26.73 4.86 -1.77
CA THR A 259 -26.99 3.46 -2.15
C THR A 259 -27.45 2.65 -0.94
N LYS A 260 -28.64 2.03 -1.03
CA LYS A 260 -29.15 1.12 0.01
C LYS A 260 -28.48 -0.24 -0.10
N ASN A 261 -28.23 -0.89 1.05
CA ASN A 261 -27.68 -2.25 1.14
C ASN A 261 -26.32 -2.47 0.47
N LEU A 262 -25.45 -1.45 0.48
CA LEU A 262 -24.07 -1.59 0.02
C LEU A 262 -23.34 -2.64 0.88
N ARG A 263 -22.94 -3.74 0.26
CA ARG A 263 -22.16 -4.82 0.89
C ARG A 263 -20.92 -5.09 0.06
N PHE A 264 -19.80 -5.26 0.74
CA PHE A 264 -18.53 -5.65 0.15
C PHE A 264 -18.32 -7.13 0.40
N ARG A 265 -17.93 -7.90 -0.62
CA ARG A 265 -17.49 -9.28 -0.39
C ARG A 265 -16.10 -9.28 0.26
N ASN A 266 -15.22 -8.44 -0.28
CA ASN A 266 -13.87 -8.21 0.21
C ASN A 266 -13.65 -6.71 0.35
N LEU A 267 -13.12 -6.26 1.49
CA LEU A 267 -12.72 -4.87 1.72
C LEU A 267 -11.50 -4.86 2.64
N SER A 268 -10.36 -4.49 2.10
CA SER A 268 -9.11 -4.32 2.83
C SER A 268 -8.36 -3.10 2.32
N VAL A 269 -7.80 -2.30 3.20
CA VAL A 269 -6.97 -1.14 2.84
C VAL A 269 -5.59 -1.34 3.43
N ASN A 270 -4.61 -1.55 2.56
CA ASN A 270 -3.21 -1.72 2.95
C ASN A 270 -2.56 -0.34 2.96
N ILE A 271 -1.93 0.00 4.09
CA ILE A 271 -1.39 1.35 4.32
C ILE A 271 0.05 1.22 4.84
N SER A 272 0.96 1.98 4.24
CA SER A 272 2.29 2.23 4.78
C SER A 272 2.50 3.72 5.06
N SER A 273 3.22 4.03 6.13
CA SER A 273 3.72 5.37 6.43
C SER A 273 4.93 5.26 7.38
N PRO A 274 5.93 6.16 7.28
CA PRO A 274 7.06 6.17 8.20
C PRO A 274 6.65 6.55 9.64
N ARG A 275 5.51 7.23 9.83
CA ARG A 275 5.05 7.74 11.14
C ARG A 275 3.65 7.24 11.47
N MET A 276 3.40 6.95 12.74
CA MET A 276 2.09 6.54 13.25
C MET A 276 1.88 6.93 14.72
N ASP A 277 1.48 8.18 14.99
CA ASP A 277 1.26 8.71 16.34
C ASP A 277 -0.20 8.64 16.83
N ASN A 278 -1.16 8.35 15.94
CA ASN A 278 -2.58 8.37 16.28
C ASN A 278 -3.39 7.34 15.49
N ILE A 279 -4.04 6.41 16.19
CA ILE A 279 -4.88 5.36 15.60
C ILE A 279 -6.30 5.52 16.15
N LYS A 280 -7.29 5.72 15.28
CA LYS A 280 -8.71 5.78 15.65
C LYS A 280 -9.52 4.77 14.86
N ALA A 281 -10.15 3.82 15.54
CA ALA A 281 -11.00 2.79 14.93
C ALA A 281 -12.44 2.89 15.48
N SER A 282 -13.43 2.92 14.60
CA SER A 282 -14.84 2.97 15.00
C SER A 282 -15.78 2.20 14.09
N SER A 283 -17.02 1.97 14.56
CA SER A 283 -18.11 1.44 13.74
C SER A 283 -17.77 0.09 13.09
N GLY A 284 -17.30 -0.86 13.91
CA GLY A 284 -16.97 -2.22 13.47
C GLY A 284 -15.76 -2.34 12.56
N SER A 285 -14.92 -1.30 12.44
CA SER A 285 -13.69 -1.37 11.66
C SER A 285 -12.62 -2.21 12.35
N ASN A 286 -11.67 -2.71 11.56
CA ASN A 286 -10.52 -3.46 12.04
C ASN A 286 -9.24 -2.72 11.67
N PHE A 287 -8.31 -2.58 12.62
CA PHE A 287 -7.00 -2.01 12.39
C PHE A 287 -5.92 -2.99 12.84
N ASN A 288 -5.18 -3.54 11.89
CA ASN A 288 -4.16 -4.55 12.12
C ASN A 288 -2.78 -3.98 11.79
N VAL A 289 -1.87 -4.05 12.74
CA VAL A 289 -0.48 -3.62 12.56
C VAL A 289 0.38 -4.85 12.25
N VAL A 290 1.11 -4.81 11.13
CA VAL A 290 1.92 -5.95 10.66
C VAL A 290 3.29 -6.01 11.34
N ASN A 291 3.91 -4.86 11.61
CA ASN A 291 5.22 -4.75 12.23
C ASN A 291 5.17 -3.77 13.41
N SER A 292 6.07 -3.93 14.39
CA SER A 292 6.01 -3.07 15.59
C SER A 292 6.15 -1.59 15.24
N ILE A 293 5.18 -0.78 15.67
CA ILE A 293 5.22 0.68 15.55
C ILE A 293 6.21 1.25 16.56
N ARG A 294 7.05 2.17 16.10
CA ARG A 294 8.01 2.92 16.92
C ARG A 294 7.72 4.40 16.82
N GLU A 295 7.41 5.00 17.96
CA GLU A 295 7.13 6.43 18.09
C GLU A 295 7.56 6.94 19.47
N ASN A 296 7.56 8.27 19.62
CA ASN A 296 7.74 8.87 20.94
C ASN A 296 6.47 8.78 21.78
N ASN A 297 5.34 9.15 21.19
CA ASN A 297 4.02 9.08 21.83
C ASN A 297 3.05 8.43 20.85
N LEU A 298 2.04 7.75 21.39
CA LEU A 298 1.00 7.12 20.58
C LEU A 298 -0.36 7.22 21.28
N THR A 299 -1.39 7.62 20.53
CA THR A 299 -2.78 7.53 20.97
C THR A 299 -3.52 6.44 20.18
N ILE A 300 -4.26 5.57 20.87
CA ILE A 300 -5.11 4.54 20.28
C ILE A 300 -6.53 4.70 20.83
N ASP A 301 -7.49 5.03 19.96
CA ASP A 301 -8.91 5.08 20.29
C ASP A 301 -9.70 4.00 19.53
N ALA A 302 -10.42 3.15 20.25
CA ALA A 302 -11.34 2.16 19.66
C ALA A 302 -12.76 2.31 20.23
N SER A 303 -13.76 2.46 19.37
CA SER A 303 -15.16 2.64 19.77
C SER A 303 -16.15 1.90 18.87
N SER A 304 -17.37 1.70 19.36
CA SER A 304 -18.50 1.16 18.58
C SER A 304 -18.17 -0.17 17.87
N GLY A 305 -17.68 -1.15 18.63
CA GLY A 305 -17.38 -2.51 18.16
C GLY A 305 -16.14 -2.63 17.27
N ALA A 306 -15.25 -1.62 17.26
CA ALA A 306 -14.02 -1.68 16.48
C ALA A 306 -12.97 -2.62 17.10
N ASN A 307 -12.06 -3.13 16.28
CA ASN A 307 -10.96 -3.99 16.73
C ASN A 307 -9.61 -3.39 16.35
N VAL A 308 -8.68 -3.32 17.31
CA VAL A 308 -7.29 -2.90 17.06
C VAL A 308 -6.35 -4.02 17.53
N HIS A 309 -5.43 -4.41 16.65
CA HIS A 309 -4.41 -5.41 16.95
C HIS A 309 -3.03 -4.94 16.49
N GLY A 310 -2.02 -5.06 17.36
CA GLY A 310 -0.67 -4.67 16.99
C GLY A 310 0.36 -4.66 18.10
N ASP A 311 1.63 -4.49 17.70
CA ASP A 311 2.75 -4.29 18.61
C ASP A 311 3.24 -2.84 18.57
N PHE A 312 3.50 -2.26 19.74
CA PHE A 312 3.83 -0.85 19.92
C PHE A 312 5.05 -0.71 20.84
N LYS A 313 6.11 -0.08 20.31
CA LYS A 313 7.38 0.21 21.01
C LYS A 313 7.52 1.73 21.12
N ILE A 314 6.98 2.28 22.20
CA ILE A 314 6.80 3.70 22.40
C ILE A 314 7.83 4.21 23.41
N SER A 315 8.58 5.26 23.09
CA SER A 315 9.68 5.67 23.97
C SER A 315 9.22 6.43 25.22
N ASN A 316 8.11 7.18 25.13
CA ASN A 316 7.59 8.00 26.22
C ASN A 316 6.23 7.48 26.74
N SER A 317 5.12 7.84 26.08
CA SER A 317 3.78 7.53 26.60
C SER A 317 2.83 6.98 25.54
N VAL A 318 1.99 6.02 25.94
CA VAL A 318 0.88 5.51 25.13
C VAL A 318 -0.45 5.74 25.84
N ASP A 319 -1.39 6.36 25.15
CA ASP A 319 -2.75 6.63 25.63
C ASP A 319 -3.76 5.77 24.88
N ILE A 320 -4.53 4.95 25.60
CA ILE A 320 -5.47 3.98 25.04
C ILE A 320 -6.89 4.26 25.54
N GLY A 321 -7.78 4.63 24.63
CA GLY A 321 -9.22 4.76 24.87
C GLY A 321 -9.99 3.60 24.24
N ILE A 322 -10.79 2.88 25.02
CA ILE A 322 -11.59 1.77 24.49
C ILE A 322 -13.02 1.77 25.05
N SER A 323 -14.02 1.86 24.17
CA SER A 323 -15.42 1.95 24.59
C SER A 323 -16.40 1.21 23.68
N SER A 324 -17.63 1.07 24.15
CA SER A 324 -18.80 0.62 23.38
C SER A 324 -18.57 -0.72 22.67
N GLY A 325 -18.21 -1.75 23.44
CA GLY A 325 -18.02 -3.12 22.95
C GLY A 325 -16.83 -3.34 22.01
N SER A 326 -15.89 -2.39 21.94
CA SER A 326 -14.68 -2.51 21.11
C SER A 326 -13.66 -3.45 21.76
N ASN A 327 -12.73 -3.96 20.94
CA ASN A 327 -11.67 -4.86 21.39
C ASN A 327 -10.27 -4.34 21.01
N ILE A 328 -9.33 -4.42 21.95
CA ILE A 328 -7.91 -4.14 21.69
C ILE A 328 -7.08 -5.35 22.10
N ARG A 329 -6.14 -5.77 21.24
CA ARG A 329 -5.10 -6.77 21.54
C ARG A 329 -3.74 -6.19 21.19
N ALA A 330 -2.98 -5.77 22.20
CA ALA A 330 -1.77 -4.99 21.99
C ALA A 330 -0.56 -5.51 22.76
N GLY A 331 0.56 -5.71 22.07
CA GLY A 331 1.88 -5.84 22.69
C GLY A 331 2.50 -4.45 22.89
N ILE A 332 2.82 -4.07 24.12
CA ILE A 332 3.27 -2.72 24.45
C ILE A 332 4.61 -2.74 25.17
N THR A 333 5.54 -1.93 24.68
CA THR A 333 6.72 -1.47 25.44
C THR A 333 6.67 0.04 25.52
N ALA A 334 6.51 0.60 26.71
CA ALA A 334 6.39 2.06 26.90
C ALA A 334 7.07 2.55 28.19
N GLY A 335 7.34 3.85 28.30
CA GLY A 335 7.67 4.46 29.59
C GLY A 335 6.44 4.52 30.48
N THR A 336 5.39 5.17 30.00
CA THR A 336 4.09 5.34 30.68
C THR A 336 2.96 4.80 29.81
N ILE A 337 1.98 4.12 30.41
CA ILE A 337 0.75 3.69 29.74
C ILE A 337 -0.49 4.26 30.45
N MET A 338 -1.40 4.86 29.69
CA MET A 338 -2.73 5.23 30.17
C MET A 338 -3.78 4.39 29.45
N VAL A 339 -4.68 3.74 30.20
CA VAL A 339 -5.80 2.98 29.63
C VAL A 339 -7.11 3.47 30.23
N LYS A 340 -8.05 3.86 29.38
CA LYS A 340 -9.42 4.21 29.75
C LYS A 340 -10.40 3.27 29.05
N ALA A 341 -11.09 2.44 29.82
CA ALA A 341 -12.04 1.47 29.29
C ALA A 341 -13.46 1.65 29.85
N SER A 342 -14.48 1.61 28.99
CA SER A 342 -15.88 1.71 29.42
C SER A 342 -16.86 0.96 28.51
N SER A 343 -18.11 0.82 28.96
CA SER A 343 -19.24 0.35 28.16
C SER A 343 -19.00 -1.03 27.51
N GLY A 344 -18.62 -2.02 28.33
CA GLY A 344 -18.45 -3.41 27.92
C GLY A 344 -17.32 -3.66 26.92
N SER A 345 -16.33 -2.76 26.83
CA SER A 345 -15.15 -2.96 26.00
C SER A 345 -14.18 -3.97 26.58
N ASN A 346 -13.37 -4.60 25.72
CA ASN A 346 -12.37 -5.60 26.13
C ASN A 346 -10.97 -5.24 25.65
N ALA A 347 -9.99 -5.17 26.55
CA ALA A 347 -8.59 -5.01 26.18
C ALA A 347 -7.75 -6.18 26.71
N ALA A 348 -6.86 -6.70 25.87
CA ALA A 348 -5.77 -7.60 26.27
C ALA A 348 -4.45 -6.92 25.90
N ILE A 349 -3.63 -6.65 26.92
CA ILE A 349 -2.38 -5.89 26.78
C ILE A 349 -1.26 -6.69 27.41
N GLU A 350 -0.16 -6.86 26.69
CA GLU A 350 1.02 -7.58 27.14
C GLU A 350 2.30 -6.75 26.96
N GLY A 351 3.41 -7.18 27.58
CA GLY A 351 4.73 -6.56 27.41
C GLY A 351 5.27 -5.91 28.67
N LYS A 352 5.75 -4.66 28.58
CA LYS A 352 6.34 -3.94 29.71
C LYS A 352 6.11 -2.43 29.68
N ALA A 353 5.88 -1.81 30.82
CA ALA A 353 5.98 -0.37 30.98
C ALA A 353 6.47 0.00 32.39
N ASN A 354 7.04 1.20 32.56
CA ASN A 354 7.55 1.60 33.88
C ASN A 354 6.40 2.00 34.80
N SER A 355 5.49 2.85 34.31
CA SER A 355 4.33 3.33 35.06
C SER A 355 3.04 3.22 34.27
N GLY A 356 1.92 3.11 34.97
CA GLY A 356 0.61 3.06 34.35
C GLY A 356 -0.49 3.76 35.13
N ILE A 357 -1.51 4.22 34.40
CA ILE A 357 -2.81 4.64 34.92
C ILE A 357 -3.88 3.84 34.17
N ILE A 358 -4.70 3.07 34.86
CA ILE A 358 -5.75 2.25 34.25
C ILE A 358 -7.09 2.56 34.92
N ASP A 359 -7.97 3.22 34.19
CA ASP A 359 -9.32 3.58 34.63
C ASP A 359 -10.36 2.77 33.84
N ILE A 360 -11.12 1.93 34.54
CA ILE A 360 -12.13 1.08 33.91
C ILE A 360 -13.50 1.21 34.58
N SER A 361 -14.56 1.20 33.78
CA SER A 361 -15.93 1.36 34.26
C SER A 361 -16.95 0.62 33.40
N SER A 362 -18.21 0.59 33.86
CA SER A 362 -19.38 0.17 33.08
C SER A 362 -19.21 -1.19 32.38
N GLY A 363 -18.81 -2.20 33.16
CA GLY A 363 -18.65 -3.57 32.69
C GLY A 363 -17.48 -3.81 31.73
N ALA A 364 -16.56 -2.87 31.57
CA ALA A 364 -15.35 -3.09 30.77
C ALA A 364 -14.43 -4.17 31.39
N LEU A 365 -13.71 -4.89 30.53
CA LEU A 365 -12.76 -5.93 30.91
C LEU A 365 -11.37 -5.60 30.36
N VAL A 366 -10.38 -5.48 31.24
CA VAL A 366 -8.99 -5.25 30.85
C VAL A 366 -8.10 -6.34 31.43
N LYS A 367 -7.42 -7.08 30.56
CA LYS A 367 -6.42 -8.11 30.88
C LYS A 367 -5.03 -7.57 30.56
N ALA A 368 -4.30 -7.20 31.61
CA ALA A 368 -2.95 -6.66 31.59
C ALA A 368 -2.04 -7.42 32.58
N ASP A 369 -2.38 -8.67 32.92
CA ASP A 369 -1.58 -9.57 33.74
C ASP A 369 -0.30 -10.06 33.03
N GLU A 370 -0.26 -9.96 31.70
CA GLU A 370 0.94 -10.18 30.89
C GLU A 370 1.70 -8.88 30.55
N LEU A 371 1.24 -7.73 31.08
CA LEU A 371 1.93 -6.45 30.99
C LEU A 371 2.65 -6.17 32.32
N LYS A 372 3.97 -6.25 32.32
CA LYS A 372 4.78 -5.96 33.52
C LYS A 372 4.88 -4.45 33.75
N LEU A 373 4.39 -4.00 34.91
CA LEU A 373 4.43 -2.60 35.35
C LEU A 373 5.27 -2.47 36.61
N ASP A 374 6.07 -1.40 36.74
CA ASP A 374 6.72 -1.14 38.04
C ASP A 374 5.77 -0.45 39.00
N SER A 375 5.08 0.59 38.54
CA SER A 375 4.08 1.32 39.33
C SER A 375 2.76 1.45 38.58
N LEU A 376 1.64 1.29 39.28
CA LEU A 376 0.31 1.41 38.69
C LEU A 376 -0.66 2.13 39.62
N GLU A 377 -1.39 3.10 39.07
CA GLU A 377 -2.65 3.60 39.62
C GLU A 377 -3.83 2.98 38.86
N ALA A 378 -4.68 2.25 39.56
CA ALA A 378 -5.80 1.52 38.96
C ALA A 378 -7.13 1.90 39.61
N GLU A 379 -8.13 2.18 38.78
CA GLU A 379 -9.51 2.39 39.21
C GLU A 379 -10.46 1.45 38.46
N ALA A 380 -11.28 0.70 39.20
CA ALA A 380 -12.32 -0.17 38.63
C ALA A 380 -13.68 0.10 39.29
N THR A 381 -14.66 0.54 38.50
CA THR A 381 -16.00 0.87 38.99
C THR A 381 -17.10 0.22 38.15
N SER A 382 -18.35 0.24 38.64
CA SER A 382 -19.55 -0.14 37.88
C SER A 382 -19.43 -1.50 37.18
N GLY A 383 -19.06 -2.53 37.94
CA GLY A 383 -18.95 -3.91 37.46
C GLY A 383 -17.77 -4.21 36.54
N ALA A 384 -16.81 -3.30 36.38
CA ALA A 384 -15.64 -3.50 35.54
C ALA A 384 -14.62 -4.48 36.17
N ASN A 385 -13.84 -5.16 35.33
CA ASN A 385 -12.90 -6.21 35.74
C ASN A 385 -11.50 -5.96 35.16
N LEU A 386 -10.52 -5.82 36.04
CA LEU A 386 -9.12 -5.55 35.73
C LEU A 386 -8.25 -6.71 36.20
N SER A 387 -7.29 -7.12 35.39
CA SER A 387 -6.18 -8.00 35.78
C SER A 387 -4.86 -7.32 35.42
N VAL A 388 -3.91 -7.23 36.35
CA VAL A 388 -2.65 -6.47 36.18
C VAL A 388 -1.46 -7.20 36.81
N ASN A 389 -0.25 -6.87 36.38
CA ASN A 389 0.99 -7.42 36.93
C ASN A 389 1.95 -6.30 37.33
N VAL A 390 2.18 -6.13 38.64
CA VAL A 390 2.88 -4.97 39.19
C VAL A 390 4.01 -5.41 40.10
N SER A 391 5.20 -4.81 39.92
CA SER A 391 6.41 -5.20 40.63
C SER A 391 6.67 -4.38 41.90
N SER A 392 6.43 -3.06 41.88
CA SER A 392 6.90 -2.14 42.92
C SER A 392 5.77 -1.47 43.70
N LYS A 393 4.88 -0.69 43.06
CA LYS A 393 3.80 0.05 43.75
C LYS A 393 2.45 -0.09 43.04
N LEU A 394 1.41 -0.49 43.77
CA LEU A 394 0.04 -0.56 43.28
C LEU A 394 -0.88 0.30 44.14
N LYS A 395 -1.34 1.42 43.56
CA LYS A 395 -2.41 2.24 44.13
C LYS A 395 -3.72 1.83 43.46
N VAL A 396 -4.72 1.41 44.24
CA VAL A 396 -5.93 0.79 43.70
C VAL A 396 -7.20 1.33 44.33
N ARG A 397 -8.18 1.66 43.48
CA ARG A 397 -9.54 2.03 43.83
C ARG A 397 -10.53 1.04 43.21
N ALA A 398 -11.42 0.48 44.02
CA ALA A 398 -12.51 -0.34 43.51
C ALA A 398 -13.82 -0.08 44.25
N SER A 399 -14.91 0.12 43.51
CA SER A 399 -16.24 0.39 44.04
C SER A 399 -17.32 -0.08 43.05
N SER A 400 -18.60 -0.05 43.46
CA SER A 400 -19.75 -0.32 42.59
C SER A 400 -19.62 -1.63 41.79
N GLY A 401 -19.20 -2.72 42.45
CA GLY A 401 -18.99 -4.03 41.83
C GLY A 401 -17.69 -4.20 41.04
N GLY A 402 -16.80 -3.20 41.04
CA GLY A 402 -15.51 -3.28 40.36
C GLY A 402 -14.57 -4.33 40.96
N LEU A 403 -13.87 -5.06 40.11
CA LEU A 403 -12.93 -6.12 40.47
C LEU A 403 -11.54 -5.80 39.92
N VAL A 404 -10.54 -5.77 40.81
CA VAL A 404 -9.12 -5.72 40.43
C VAL A 404 -8.43 -7.00 40.88
N LYS A 405 -7.79 -7.68 39.94
CA LYS A 405 -6.91 -8.82 40.16
C LYS A 405 -5.47 -8.39 39.91
N TYR A 406 -4.56 -8.78 40.77
CA TYR A 406 -3.16 -8.39 40.62
C TYR A 406 -2.21 -9.57 40.78
N LYS A 407 -1.15 -9.56 39.98
CA LYS A 407 0.02 -10.43 40.07
C LYS A 407 1.23 -9.62 40.52
N GLY A 408 2.23 -10.30 41.08
CA GLY A 408 3.48 -9.71 41.55
C GLY A 408 3.48 -9.45 43.05
N ARG A 409 4.48 -8.69 43.53
CA ARG A 409 4.67 -8.39 44.96
C ARG A 409 4.86 -6.88 45.21
N PRO A 410 3.91 -6.03 44.79
CA PRO A 410 4.03 -4.58 45.00
C PRO A 410 3.69 -4.18 46.43
N GLU A 411 4.13 -2.98 46.84
CA GLU A 411 3.54 -2.23 47.94
C GLU A 411 2.15 -1.75 47.54
N ILE A 412 1.13 -2.06 48.34
CA ILE A 412 -0.28 -1.84 48.00
C ILE A 412 -0.88 -0.69 48.82
N GLU A 413 -1.38 0.33 48.13
CA GLU A 413 -2.22 1.40 48.69
C GLU A 413 -3.65 1.22 48.14
N ALA A 414 -4.55 0.68 48.96
CA ALA A 414 -5.89 0.27 48.50
C ALA A 414 -7.02 1.07 49.15
N ASN A 415 -7.94 1.56 48.32
CA ASN A 415 -9.22 2.13 48.74
C ASN A 415 -10.37 1.33 48.09
N ILE A 416 -10.89 0.34 48.82
CA ILE A 416 -11.87 -0.62 48.33
C ILE A 416 -13.20 -0.42 49.06
N SER A 417 -14.23 0.02 48.33
CA SER A 417 -15.57 0.17 48.88
C SER A 417 -16.31 -1.18 48.88
N LYS A 418 -16.16 -1.93 49.98
CA LYS A 418 -16.82 -3.23 50.16
C LYS A 418 -18.35 -3.11 50.17
N THR A 419 -18.90 -2.03 50.72
CA THR A 419 -20.35 -1.77 50.78
C THR A 419 -20.98 -1.58 49.41
N SER A 420 -20.21 -1.10 48.43
CA SER A 420 -20.64 -0.99 47.04
C SER A 420 -20.19 -2.18 46.18
N GLY A 421 -19.62 -3.23 46.76
CA GLY A 421 -19.21 -4.44 46.04
C GLY A 421 -17.83 -4.40 45.38
N GLY A 422 -16.99 -3.41 45.70
CA GLY A 422 -15.61 -3.35 45.22
C GLY A 422 -14.76 -4.50 45.74
N THR A 423 -13.87 -5.04 44.90
CA THR A 423 -13.06 -6.23 45.20
C THR A 423 -11.63 -6.10 44.70
N LEU A 424 -10.67 -6.51 45.54
CA LEU A 424 -9.24 -6.66 45.19
C LEU A 424 -8.80 -8.10 45.49
N LYS A 425 -8.16 -8.79 44.55
CA LYS A 425 -7.70 -10.18 44.70
C LYS A 425 -6.30 -10.42 44.12
N PRO A 426 -5.39 -11.11 44.83
CA PRO A 426 -4.17 -11.61 44.21
C PRO A 426 -4.49 -12.76 43.23
N ILE A 427 -3.63 -12.94 42.22
CA ILE A 427 -3.62 -14.08 41.29
C ILE A 427 -2.18 -14.60 41.13
N ASP A 428 -2.04 -15.90 40.89
CA ASP A 428 -0.74 -16.62 40.85
C ASP A 428 0.14 -16.31 39.63
#